data_AF-A0A2S6M6M6-F1
#
_entry.id   AF-A0A2S6M6M6-F1
#
_cell.length_a   1.000
_cell.length_b   1.000
_cell.length_c   1.000
_cell.angle_alpha   90.00
_cell.angle_beta   90.00
_cell.angle_gamma   90.00
#
_symmetry.space_group_name_H-M   'P 1'
#
loop_
_entity.id
_entity.type
_entity.pdbx_description
1 polymer ?
#
loop_
_entity_poly.entity_id
_entity_poly.type
_entity_poly.pdbx_seq_one_letter_code
_entity_poly.pdbx_strand_id
1 'polypeptide(L)'
;RDYLAGVPDIAALLGGDPASWEITEVGDGNLNLVFIMKGAGGGVAVKQALPYVRLVGESWPLPLSRAHYEYLALSRQAQLAPGLVPALLHHNEALALTVMELLEPHIIMRKGLVAGTQYPGFVSDITTFMARTLFFTSDLALSAAEKKEGIAAFAGNHALCKITEDLIFTDPYRIAEQNRWTAPYLDALAASLRDDIELHVAISRLKLKFMASPEALLHGDLHTGSIMVTDHQTRVIDPEFAFYGPMGFDVGAVIANLLMAYFASAGHERAAGERAAFEAWVLETVEKVWSEFVRKFLDLWRAEGTGDAYPVSLFAGAQGVARLEAERQVYMQRLFADTVGFAAAKTIRRIFGLAHNIDFELIEDPKKRAVSEARAVRLARAMMVETGTFRTIADVTGAARKLRDWQPELAG
;
A
#
# COMPACT_ATOMS: atom_id res chain seq x y z
N ARG A 1 8.86 27.66 -10.29
CA ARG A 1 9.66 28.12 -11.45
C ARG A 1 11.01 28.64 -10.98
N ASP A 2 11.05 29.82 -10.36
CA ASP A 2 12.29 30.53 -9.98
C ASP A 2 13.24 29.68 -9.16
N TYR A 3 12.71 28.91 -8.19
CA TYR A 3 13.51 27.98 -7.41
C TYR A 3 14.25 26.96 -8.28
N LEU A 4 13.56 26.27 -9.20
CA LEU A 4 14.16 25.23 -10.04
C LEU A 4 15.02 25.79 -11.18
N ALA A 5 14.79 27.04 -11.59
CA ALA A 5 15.70 27.75 -12.49
C ALA A 5 17.10 27.92 -11.86
N GLY A 6 17.17 28.02 -10.53
CA GLY A 6 18.41 28.06 -9.77
C GLY A 6 19.07 26.71 -9.50
N VAL A 7 18.48 25.59 -9.95
CA VAL A 7 19.04 24.23 -9.79
C VAL A 7 19.60 23.77 -11.14
N PRO A 8 20.93 23.83 -11.37
CA PRO A 8 21.50 23.68 -12.72
C PRO A 8 21.10 22.41 -13.46
N ASP A 9 21.12 21.26 -12.78
CA ASP A 9 20.80 19.97 -13.39
C ASP A 9 19.33 19.87 -13.80
N ILE A 10 18.43 20.43 -12.98
CA ILE A 10 16.99 20.46 -13.29
C ILE A 10 16.71 21.46 -14.41
N ALA A 11 17.33 22.63 -14.39
CA ALA A 11 17.19 23.64 -15.44
C ALA A 11 17.71 23.11 -16.79
N ALA A 12 18.83 22.37 -16.79
CA ALA A 12 19.36 21.72 -17.97
C ALA A 12 18.41 20.63 -18.51
N LEU A 13 17.84 19.81 -17.63
CA LEU A 13 16.87 18.77 -18.00
C LEU A 13 15.59 19.35 -18.60
N LEU A 14 15.03 20.39 -17.97
CA LEU A 14 13.84 21.07 -18.48
C LEU A 14 14.12 21.82 -19.77
N GLY A 15 15.31 22.41 -19.92
CA GLY A 15 15.75 23.13 -21.12
C GLY A 15 14.94 24.40 -21.43
N GLY A 16 15.44 25.18 -22.38
CA GLY A 16 14.81 26.46 -22.77
C GLY A 16 14.88 27.53 -21.67
N ASP A 17 14.12 28.62 -21.87
CA ASP A 17 14.00 29.70 -20.90
C ASP A 17 13.05 29.27 -19.76
N PRO A 18 13.44 29.40 -18.47
CA PRO A 18 12.53 29.13 -17.36
C PRO A 18 11.19 29.85 -17.42
N ALA A 19 11.13 31.03 -18.04
CA ALA A 19 9.89 31.78 -18.24
C ALA A 19 8.88 31.04 -19.13
N SER A 20 9.35 30.18 -20.04
CA SER A 20 8.50 29.37 -20.92
C SER A 20 8.11 28.01 -20.32
N TRP A 21 8.57 27.66 -19.11
CA TRP A 21 8.17 26.40 -18.49
C TRP A 21 6.70 26.40 -18.09
N GLU A 22 6.00 25.35 -18.51
CA GLU A 22 4.62 25.07 -18.13
C GLU A 22 4.59 24.37 -16.77
N ILE A 23 3.68 24.78 -15.90
CA ILE A 23 3.53 24.25 -14.55
C ILE A 23 2.06 23.98 -14.30
N THR A 24 1.72 22.72 -14.00
CA THR A 24 0.35 22.30 -13.70
C THR A 24 0.35 21.54 -12.37
N GLU A 25 -0.51 21.94 -11.43
CA GLU A 25 -0.76 21.15 -10.22
C GLU A 25 -1.71 20.00 -10.56
N VAL A 26 -1.35 18.77 -10.20
CA VAL A 26 -2.06 17.54 -10.58
C VAL A 26 -2.34 16.61 -9.41
N GLY A 27 -2.00 17.00 -8.18
CA GLY A 27 -2.15 16.14 -7.02
C GLY A 27 -3.61 15.85 -6.72
N ASP A 28 -4.01 14.59 -6.87
CA ASP A 28 -5.30 14.06 -6.40
C ASP A 28 -5.15 13.29 -5.07
N GLY A 29 -3.96 13.33 -4.47
CA GLY A 29 -3.62 12.69 -3.20
C GLY A 29 -4.02 13.49 -1.95
N ASN A 30 -3.99 12.82 -0.79
CA ASN A 30 -4.58 13.33 0.45
C ASN A 30 -3.68 14.29 1.25
N LEU A 31 -2.37 14.37 0.98
CA LEU A 31 -1.40 15.00 1.88
C LEU A 31 -0.59 16.17 1.28
N ASN A 32 -0.24 16.11 -0.01
CA ASN A 32 0.79 16.96 -0.59
C ASN A 32 0.35 17.63 -1.91
N LEU A 33 1.08 18.65 -2.34
CA LEU A 33 0.97 19.23 -3.68
C LEU A 33 1.91 18.49 -4.64
N VAL A 34 1.43 18.24 -5.85
CA VAL A 34 2.25 17.65 -6.91
C VAL A 34 2.12 18.52 -8.15
N PHE A 35 3.24 19.02 -8.65
CA PHE A 35 3.29 19.80 -9.87
C PHE A 35 4.00 19.02 -10.96
N ILE A 36 3.42 19.00 -12.16
CA ILE A 36 4.12 18.64 -13.38
C ILE A 36 4.73 19.93 -13.94
N MET A 37 6.03 19.90 -14.17
CA MET A 37 6.75 21.00 -14.82
C MET A 37 7.34 20.51 -16.13
N LYS A 38 7.06 21.20 -17.24
CA LYS A 38 7.55 20.86 -18.58
C LYS A 38 8.28 22.05 -19.20
N GLY A 39 9.42 21.77 -19.82
CA GLY A 39 10.18 22.69 -20.65
C GLY A 39 10.48 22.09 -22.01
N ALA A 40 11.34 22.75 -22.80
CA ALA A 40 11.67 22.31 -24.17
C ALA A 40 12.45 20.99 -24.23
N GLY A 41 13.16 20.62 -23.15
CA GLY A 41 13.99 19.43 -23.04
C GLY A 41 13.30 18.22 -22.41
N GLY A 42 12.21 18.41 -21.68
CA GLY A 42 11.51 17.34 -20.97
C GLY A 42 10.64 17.83 -19.83
N GLY A 43 10.33 16.94 -18.88
CA GLY A 43 9.49 17.26 -17.73
C GLY A 43 9.92 16.55 -16.45
N VAL A 44 9.52 17.14 -15.32
CA VAL A 44 9.74 16.61 -13.97
C VAL A 44 8.46 16.67 -13.15
N ALA A 45 8.34 15.78 -12.17
CA ALA A 45 7.34 15.88 -11.12
C ALA A 45 7.98 16.55 -9.89
N VAL A 46 7.29 17.54 -9.33
CA VAL A 46 7.72 18.29 -8.14
C VAL A 46 6.68 18.07 -7.05
N LYS A 47 7.06 17.33 -6.01
CA LYS A 47 6.21 17.08 -4.85
C LYS A 47 6.64 18.00 -3.71
N GLN A 48 5.67 18.65 -3.06
CA GLN A 48 5.92 19.53 -1.92
C GLN A 48 4.92 19.27 -0.80
N ALA A 49 5.42 19.10 0.42
CA ALA A 49 4.60 18.91 1.60
C ALA A 49 4.01 20.24 2.11
N LEU A 50 2.79 20.17 2.66
CA LEU A 50 2.11 21.27 3.36
C LEU A 50 2.14 21.05 4.88
N PRO A 51 2.06 22.10 5.71
CA PRO A 51 2.09 21.93 7.18
C PRO A 51 0.79 21.34 7.78
N TYR A 52 -0.07 20.73 6.95
CA TYR A 52 -1.35 20.12 7.32
C TYR A 52 -1.75 18.99 6.36
N VAL A 53 -2.76 18.20 6.71
CA VAL A 53 -3.38 17.17 5.85
C VAL A 53 -4.24 17.83 4.77
N ARG A 54 -3.83 17.79 3.49
CA ARG A 54 -4.55 18.42 2.37
C ARG A 54 -6.03 18.03 2.29
N LEU A 55 -6.36 16.75 2.56
CA LEU A 55 -7.74 16.24 2.51
C LEU A 55 -8.68 16.93 3.52
N VAL A 56 -8.16 17.34 4.68
CA VAL A 56 -8.95 17.92 5.78
C VAL A 56 -8.77 19.44 5.88
N GLY A 57 -7.60 19.95 5.48
CA GLY A 57 -7.24 21.35 5.56
C GLY A 57 -6.44 21.68 6.82
N GLU A 58 -6.29 22.99 7.08
CA GLU A 58 -5.43 23.54 8.15
C GLU A 58 -5.81 23.10 9.57
N SER A 59 -7.03 22.59 9.77
CA SER A 59 -7.51 22.07 11.06
C SER A 59 -6.79 20.80 11.50
N TRP A 60 -6.04 20.13 10.62
CA TRP A 60 -5.21 18.97 10.97
C TRP A 60 -3.73 19.22 10.61
N PRO A 61 -2.94 19.81 11.53
CA PRO A 61 -1.51 20.04 11.33
C PRO A 61 -0.73 18.74 11.10
N LEU A 62 0.26 18.80 10.21
CA LEU A 62 1.10 17.66 9.86
C LEU A 62 2.55 18.10 9.60
N PRO A 63 3.57 17.48 10.24
CA PRO A 63 4.96 17.88 10.06
C PRO A 63 5.44 17.79 8.62
N LEU A 64 6.20 18.80 8.19
CA LEU A 64 6.85 18.84 6.88
C LEU A 64 7.98 17.81 6.73
N SER A 65 8.53 17.31 7.85
CA SER A 65 9.58 16.28 7.88
C SER A 65 9.19 14.99 7.15
N ARG A 66 7.91 14.75 6.87
CA ARG A 66 7.47 13.63 6.03
C ARG A 66 8.08 13.63 4.61
N ALA A 67 8.36 14.81 4.04
CA ALA A 67 9.05 14.91 2.76
C ALA A 67 10.48 14.36 2.83
N HIS A 68 11.15 14.51 3.98
CA HIS A 68 12.46 13.92 4.22
C HIS A 68 12.38 12.39 4.33
N TYR A 69 11.41 11.85 5.06
CA TYR A 69 11.22 10.39 5.17
C TYR A 69 10.84 9.76 3.82
N GLU A 70 10.02 10.43 3.02
CA GLU A 70 9.73 10.01 1.66
C GLU A 70 11.00 9.97 0.79
N TYR A 71 11.84 11.01 0.85
CA TYR A 71 13.11 11.05 0.14
C TYR A 71 14.06 9.91 0.58
N LEU A 72 14.19 9.67 1.89
CA LEU A 72 15.01 8.57 2.42
C LEU A 72 14.50 7.21 1.94
N ALA A 73 13.18 7.00 2.01
CA ALA A 73 12.55 5.75 1.60
C ALA A 73 12.70 5.53 0.08
N LEU A 74 12.38 6.52 -0.76
CA LEU A 74 12.57 6.43 -2.21
C LEU A 74 14.04 6.17 -2.57
N SER A 75 14.98 6.83 -1.90
CA SER A 75 16.42 6.62 -2.14
C SER A 75 16.81 5.17 -1.85
N ARG A 76 16.35 4.62 -0.72
CA ARG A 76 16.63 3.24 -0.36
C ARG A 76 15.92 2.25 -1.29
N GLN A 77 14.67 2.51 -1.64
CA GLN A 77 13.89 1.68 -2.56
C GLN A 77 14.49 1.69 -3.97
N ALA A 78 15.04 2.81 -4.45
CA ALA A 78 15.72 2.90 -5.75
C ALA A 78 16.98 2.03 -5.81
N GLN A 79 17.74 1.96 -4.71
CA GLN A 79 18.89 1.05 -4.59
C GLN A 79 18.45 -0.41 -4.59
N LEU A 80 17.39 -0.71 -3.85
CA LEU A 80 16.94 -2.09 -3.66
C LEU A 80 16.13 -2.62 -4.85
N ALA A 81 15.35 -1.79 -5.52
CA ALA A 81 14.44 -2.17 -6.60
C ALA A 81 14.59 -1.17 -7.78
N PRO A 82 15.76 -1.16 -8.45
CA PRO A 82 16.05 -0.21 -9.52
C PRO A 82 15.04 -0.34 -10.65
N GLY A 83 14.55 0.79 -11.15
CA GLY A 83 13.54 0.84 -12.21
C GLY A 83 12.10 0.57 -11.77
N LEU A 84 11.84 0.39 -10.46
CA LEU A 84 10.48 0.19 -9.91
C LEU A 84 9.98 1.37 -9.08
N VAL A 85 10.77 2.42 -8.94
CA VAL A 85 10.41 3.72 -8.35
C VAL A 85 10.84 4.84 -9.31
N PRO A 86 10.28 6.06 -9.21
CA PRO A 86 10.78 7.20 -9.99
C PRO A 86 12.20 7.56 -9.58
N ALA A 87 13.03 7.98 -10.55
CA ALA A 87 14.35 8.53 -10.23
C ALA A 87 14.23 9.82 -9.41
N LEU A 88 15.00 9.93 -8.33
CA LEU A 88 15.13 11.15 -7.54
C LEU A 88 16.11 12.10 -8.23
N LEU A 89 15.68 13.33 -8.49
CA LEU A 89 16.46 14.33 -9.24
C LEU A 89 16.97 15.45 -8.34
N HIS A 90 16.18 15.85 -7.34
CA HIS A 90 16.57 16.89 -6.38
C HIS A 90 15.75 16.76 -5.10
N HIS A 91 16.34 17.13 -3.96
CA HIS A 91 15.62 17.22 -2.69
C HIS A 91 16.05 18.47 -1.94
N ASN A 92 15.09 19.15 -1.33
CA ASN A 92 15.34 20.29 -0.46
C ASN A 92 14.50 20.16 0.81
N GLU A 93 15.19 19.91 1.92
CA GLU A 93 14.57 19.70 3.22
C GLU A 93 13.88 20.96 3.74
N ALA A 94 14.49 22.14 3.58
CA ALA A 94 13.94 23.41 4.06
C ALA A 94 12.62 23.78 3.38
N LEU A 95 12.46 23.42 2.11
CA LEU A 95 11.24 23.62 1.34
C LEU A 95 10.28 22.42 1.39
N ALA A 96 10.68 21.33 2.06
CA ALA A 96 9.98 20.05 2.08
C ALA A 96 9.59 19.59 0.66
N LEU A 97 10.55 19.70 -0.26
CA LEU A 97 10.34 19.55 -1.70
C LEU A 97 11.23 18.46 -2.27
N THR A 98 10.64 17.61 -3.11
CA THR A 98 11.35 16.57 -3.86
C THR A 98 10.99 16.68 -5.33
N VAL A 99 12.02 16.76 -6.19
CA VAL A 99 11.88 16.68 -7.65
C VAL A 99 12.26 15.27 -8.09
N MET A 100 11.40 14.66 -8.89
CA MET A 100 11.57 13.28 -9.35
C MET A 100 11.20 13.15 -10.83
N GLU A 101 11.57 12.01 -11.41
CA GLU A 101 11.18 11.57 -12.74
C GLU A 101 9.68 11.78 -12.97
N LEU A 102 9.33 12.41 -14.09
CA LEU A 102 7.94 12.49 -14.53
C LEU A 102 7.54 11.16 -15.18
N LEU A 103 6.64 10.43 -14.53
CA LEU A 103 6.18 9.12 -14.98
C LEU A 103 5.09 9.23 -16.05
N GLU A 104 5.49 9.45 -17.30
CA GLU A 104 4.60 9.43 -18.48
C GLU A 104 4.97 8.24 -19.38
N PRO A 105 3.98 7.49 -19.94
CA PRO A 105 2.53 7.72 -19.95
C PRO A 105 1.80 6.99 -18.80
N HIS A 106 2.42 6.81 -17.64
CA HIS A 106 1.84 5.99 -16.57
C HIS A 106 0.56 6.62 -15.99
N ILE A 107 -0.39 5.78 -15.56
CA ILE A 107 -1.57 6.20 -14.80
C ILE A 107 -1.57 5.57 -13.41
N ILE A 108 -2.25 6.20 -12.46
CA ILE A 108 -2.54 5.59 -11.16
C ILE A 108 -3.33 4.29 -11.38
N MET A 109 -2.79 3.15 -10.94
CA MET A 109 -3.33 1.81 -11.21
C MET A 109 -4.80 1.68 -10.79
N ARG A 110 -5.18 2.30 -9.67
CA ARG A 110 -6.58 2.32 -9.20
C ARG A 110 -7.56 2.82 -10.27
N LYS A 111 -7.21 3.85 -11.04
CA LYS A 111 -8.06 4.36 -12.14
C LYS A 111 -8.23 3.30 -13.24
N GLY A 112 -7.15 2.61 -13.56
CA GLY A 112 -7.14 1.47 -14.47
C GLY A 112 -8.03 0.30 -14.03
N LEU A 113 -7.96 -0.07 -12.76
CA LEU A 113 -8.77 -1.15 -12.17
C LEU A 113 -10.27 -0.82 -12.20
N VAL A 114 -10.65 0.42 -11.87
CA VAL A 114 -12.03 0.89 -12.03
C VAL A 114 -12.49 0.72 -13.49
N ALA A 115 -11.64 1.14 -14.44
CA ALA A 115 -11.90 0.97 -15.87
C ALA A 115 -11.88 -0.50 -16.36
N GLY A 116 -11.48 -1.47 -15.52
CA GLY A 116 -11.43 -2.90 -15.87
C GLY A 116 -10.19 -3.29 -16.66
N THR A 117 -9.14 -2.47 -16.60
CA THR A 117 -7.88 -2.72 -17.30
C THR A 117 -7.07 -3.82 -16.59
N GLN A 118 -6.50 -4.71 -17.38
CA GLN A 118 -5.61 -5.78 -16.90
C GLN A 118 -4.16 -5.39 -17.14
N TYR A 119 -3.29 -5.66 -16.17
CA TYR A 119 -1.87 -5.26 -16.20
C TYR A 119 -0.95 -6.49 -16.12
N PRO A 120 -0.54 -7.09 -17.24
CA PRO A 120 0.26 -8.31 -17.25
C PRO A 120 1.63 -8.18 -16.55
N GLY A 121 2.27 -7.00 -16.64
CA GLY A 121 3.57 -6.74 -16.00
C GLY A 121 3.50 -6.58 -14.47
N PHE A 122 2.32 -6.25 -13.94
CA PHE A 122 2.15 -5.83 -12.54
C PHE A 122 2.68 -6.85 -11.54
N VAL A 123 2.28 -8.12 -11.67
CA VAL A 123 2.67 -9.20 -10.74
C VAL A 123 4.19 -9.30 -10.63
N SER A 124 4.90 -9.30 -11.78
CA SER A 124 6.35 -9.45 -11.78
C SER A 124 7.00 -8.29 -11.06
N ASP A 125 6.60 -7.06 -11.38
CA ASP A 125 7.23 -5.86 -10.85
C ASP A 125 6.94 -5.68 -9.36
N ILE A 126 5.67 -5.73 -8.95
CA ILE A 126 5.30 -5.45 -7.55
C ILE A 126 5.87 -6.49 -6.58
N THR A 127 5.95 -7.75 -7.00
CA THR A 127 6.53 -8.81 -6.16
C THR A 127 8.05 -8.71 -6.10
N THR A 128 8.71 -8.25 -7.17
CA THR A 128 10.14 -7.91 -7.14
C THR A 128 10.40 -6.76 -6.18
N PHE A 129 9.60 -5.69 -6.27
CA PHE A 129 9.67 -4.55 -5.35
C PHE A 129 9.53 -5.02 -3.90
N MET A 130 8.40 -5.65 -3.54
CA MET A 130 8.13 -6.07 -2.16
C MET A 130 9.16 -7.08 -1.64
N ALA A 131 9.53 -8.10 -2.43
CA ALA A 131 10.51 -9.10 -1.98
C ALA A 131 11.86 -8.45 -1.66
N ARG A 132 12.34 -7.54 -2.52
CA ARG A 132 13.65 -6.91 -2.35
C ARG A 132 13.65 -5.87 -1.23
N THR A 133 12.64 -4.98 -1.20
CA THR A 133 12.59 -3.91 -0.18
C THR A 133 12.39 -4.47 1.21
N LEU A 134 11.51 -5.47 1.38
CA LEU A 134 11.24 -6.07 2.68
C LEU A 134 12.40 -6.96 3.14
N PHE A 135 12.97 -7.80 2.25
CA PHE A 135 14.06 -8.70 2.63
C PHE A 135 15.34 -7.94 3.01
N PHE A 136 15.85 -7.06 2.13
CA PHE A 136 17.13 -6.36 2.33
C PHE A 136 17.09 -5.24 3.38
N THR A 137 15.95 -5.04 4.03
CA THR A 137 15.83 -4.15 5.20
C THR A 137 15.42 -4.88 6.48
N SER A 138 15.45 -6.21 6.46
CA SER A 138 15.13 -7.07 7.60
C SER A 138 16.38 -7.65 8.27
N ASP A 139 16.20 -8.16 9.48
CA ASP A 139 17.24 -8.91 10.23
C ASP A 139 17.66 -10.22 9.54
N LEU A 140 16.97 -10.63 8.47
CA LEU A 140 17.38 -11.77 7.63
C LEU A 140 18.56 -11.42 6.71
N ALA A 141 18.75 -10.12 6.41
CA ALA A 141 19.77 -9.63 5.49
C ALA A 141 20.75 -8.64 6.15
N LEU A 142 20.30 -7.90 7.16
CA LEU A 142 21.10 -6.87 7.84
C LEU A 142 21.72 -7.38 9.14
N SER A 143 22.83 -6.75 9.51
CA SER A 143 23.33 -6.81 10.89
C SER A 143 22.41 -6.05 11.84
N ALA A 144 22.45 -6.40 13.12
CA ALA A 144 21.67 -5.72 14.16
C ALA A 144 22.04 -4.24 14.30
N ALA A 145 23.28 -3.85 13.98
CA ALA A 145 23.73 -2.46 14.01
C ALA A 145 23.05 -1.65 12.91
N GLU A 146 23.17 -2.09 11.65
CA GLU A 146 22.54 -1.43 10.49
C GLU A 146 21.02 -1.36 10.64
N LYS A 147 20.40 -2.43 11.15
CA LYS A 147 18.98 -2.46 11.43
C LYS A 147 18.56 -1.38 12.42
N LYS A 148 19.29 -1.24 13.53
CA LYS A 148 19.00 -0.25 14.59
C LYS A 148 19.22 1.17 14.11
N GLU A 149 20.24 1.42 13.30
CA GLU A 149 20.46 2.72 12.66
C GLU A 149 19.30 3.07 11.73
N GLY A 150 18.83 2.11 10.93
CA GLY A 150 17.64 2.28 10.10
C GLY A 150 16.39 2.61 10.93
N ILE A 151 16.14 1.88 12.02
CA ILE A 151 15.03 2.18 12.94
C ILE A 151 15.16 3.61 13.49
N ALA A 152 16.35 4.00 13.95
CA ALA A 152 16.59 5.34 14.47
C ALA A 152 16.33 6.44 13.43
N ALA A 153 16.74 6.23 12.18
CA ALA A 153 16.54 7.18 11.09
C ALA A 153 15.05 7.44 10.79
N PHE A 154 14.18 6.44 10.96
CA PHE A 154 12.74 6.56 10.67
C PHE A 154 11.86 6.75 11.91
N ALA A 155 12.39 6.65 13.13
CA ALA A 155 11.62 6.80 14.37
C ALA A 155 10.92 8.18 14.49
N GLY A 156 11.47 9.21 13.85
CA GLY A 156 10.87 10.54 13.81
C GLY A 156 9.64 10.66 12.91
N ASN A 157 9.30 9.66 12.08
CA ASN A 157 8.09 9.65 11.26
C ASN A 157 6.81 9.30 12.06
N HIS A 158 6.84 9.49 13.38
CA HIS A 158 5.80 9.07 14.32
C HIS A 158 4.44 9.73 14.07
N ALA A 159 4.39 10.94 13.48
CA ALA A 159 3.13 11.61 13.16
C ALA A 159 2.34 10.86 12.07
N LEU A 160 3.03 10.31 11.08
CA LEU A 160 2.43 9.53 9.99
C LEU A 160 2.04 8.13 10.48
N CYS A 161 2.86 7.54 11.37
CA CYS A 161 2.48 6.33 12.09
C CYS A 161 1.19 6.55 12.90
N LYS A 162 1.08 7.67 13.63
CA LYS A 162 -0.12 7.99 14.43
C LYS A 162 -1.39 8.13 13.59
N ILE A 163 -1.30 8.77 12.42
CA ILE A 163 -2.42 8.82 11.47
C ILE A 163 -2.86 7.40 11.11
N THR A 164 -1.92 6.52 10.83
CA THR A 164 -2.22 5.11 10.50
C THR A 164 -2.84 4.37 11.69
N GLU A 165 -2.26 4.52 12.88
CA GLU A 165 -2.74 3.95 14.14
C GLU A 165 -4.21 4.32 14.43
N ASP A 166 -4.59 5.57 14.15
CA ASP A 166 -5.95 6.04 14.37
C ASP A 166 -6.87 5.60 13.23
N LEU A 167 -6.54 5.96 11.99
CA LEU A 167 -7.44 5.83 10.85
C LEU A 167 -7.60 4.40 10.35
N ILE A 168 -6.63 3.51 10.61
CA ILE A 168 -6.73 2.09 10.23
C ILE A 168 -7.17 1.23 11.40
N PHE A 169 -6.64 1.47 12.60
CA PHE A 169 -6.73 0.51 13.70
C PHE A 169 -7.64 0.95 14.86
N THR A 170 -8.29 2.12 14.77
CA THR A 170 -9.11 2.62 15.89
C THR A 170 -10.41 3.24 15.43
N ASP A 171 -10.36 4.26 14.59
CA ASP A 171 -11.55 5.04 14.26
C ASP A 171 -12.66 4.22 13.59
N PRO A 172 -12.41 3.33 12.60
CA PRO A 172 -13.46 2.54 11.95
C PRO A 172 -14.26 1.62 12.88
N TYR A 173 -13.79 1.41 14.11
CA TYR A 173 -14.35 0.47 15.09
C TYR A 173 -15.04 1.18 16.26
N ARG A 174 -15.19 2.50 16.19
CA ARG A 174 -15.87 3.31 17.22
C ARG A 174 -16.69 4.43 16.59
N ILE A 175 -17.38 5.20 17.42
CA ILE A 175 -17.91 6.49 16.99
C ILE A 175 -16.74 7.46 16.87
N ALA A 176 -16.46 7.91 15.66
CA ALA A 176 -15.47 8.94 15.36
C ALA A 176 -16.08 9.93 14.36
N GLU A 177 -15.78 11.22 14.56
CA GLU A 177 -16.36 12.33 13.78
C GLU A 177 -16.12 12.19 12.27
N GLN A 178 -14.94 11.69 11.90
CA GLN A 178 -14.48 11.60 10.52
C GLN A 178 -14.94 10.32 9.80
N ASN A 179 -15.58 9.38 10.51
CA ASN A 179 -16.10 8.18 9.89
C ASN A 179 -17.32 8.50 9.04
N ARG A 180 -17.35 7.94 7.83
CA ARG A 180 -18.52 7.94 6.96
C ARG A 180 -18.65 6.59 6.27
N TRP A 181 -19.81 6.35 5.69
CA TRP A 181 -20.14 5.17 4.90
C TRP A 181 -21.33 5.48 3.99
N THR A 182 -21.70 4.54 3.13
CA THR A 182 -22.89 4.66 2.27
C THR A 182 -24.18 4.55 3.09
N ALA A 183 -24.60 5.67 3.68
CA ALA A 183 -25.80 5.78 4.49
C ALA A 183 -27.06 5.98 3.64
N PRO A 184 -28.25 5.51 4.08
CA PRO A 184 -28.48 4.75 5.33
C PRO A 184 -28.15 3.25 5.19
N TYR A 185 -27.83 2.78 3.98
CA TYR A 185 -27.77 1.35 3.64
C TYR A 185 -26.83 0.53 4.55
N LEU A 186 -25.71 1.10 4.97
CA LEU A 186 -24.71 0.44 5.81
C LEU A 186 -24.79 0.78 7.31
N ASP A 187 -25.81 1.49 7.78
CA ASP A 187 -25.93 1.93 9.18
C ASP A 187 -25.90 0.75 10.16
N ALA A 188 -26.68 -0.30 9.87
CA ALA A 188 -26.74 -1.50 10.69
C ALA A 188 -25.41 -2.26 10.69
N LEU A 189 -24.71 -2.32 9.55
CA LEU A 189 -23.39 -2.95 9.45
C LEU A 189 -22.35 -2.16 10.25
N ALA A 190 -22.32 -0.83 10.10
CA ALA A 190 -21.45 0.05 10.88
C ALA A 190 -21.71 -0.10 12.39
N ALA A 191 -22.97 -0.20 12.82
CA ALA A 191 -23.33 -0.47 14.21
C ALA A 191 -22.81 -1.84 14.67
N SER A 192 -23.04 -2.89 13.89
CA SER A 192 -22.60 -4.24 14.24
C SER A 192 -21.08 -4.35 14.41
N LEU A 193 -20.29 -3.64 13.60
CA LEU A 193 -18.83 -3.65 13.73
C LEU A 193 -18.36 -2.98 15.03
N ARG A 194 -19.08 -1.96 15.52
CA ARG A 194 -18.77 -1.30 16.80
C ARG A 194 -19.16 -2.16 18.01
N ASP A 195 -20.08 -3.08 17.85
CA ASP A 195 -20.50 -4.00 18.92
C ASP A 195 -19.74 -5.34 18.86
N ASP A 196 -18.88 -5.53 17.85
CA ASP A 196 -18.15 -6.77 17.60
C ASP A 196 -16.85 -6.85 18.42
N ILE A 197 -16.96 -7.39 19.63
CA ILE A 197 -15.82 -7.52 20.55
C ILE A 197 -14.71 -8.43 20.00
N GLU A 198 -15.03 -9.47 19.24
CA GLU A 198 -14.02 -10.34 18.64
C GLU A 198 -13.21 -9.58 17.59
N LEU A 199 -13.88 -8.76 16.77
CA LEU A 199 -13.22 -7.86 15.83
C LEU A 199 -12.33 -6.85 16.54
N HIS A 200 -12.79 -6.27 17.65
CA HIS A 200 -12.00 -5.32 18.45
C HIS A 200 -10.72 -5.93 19.01
N VAL A 201 -10.79 -7.17 19.51
CA VAL A 201 -9.60 -7.91 19.98
C VAL A 201 -8.65 -8.16 18.81
N ALA A 202 -9.17 -8.60 17.66
CA ALA A 202 -8.37 -8.90 16.49
C ALA A 202 -7.66 -7.66 15.92
N ILE A 203 -8.36 -6.53 15.75
CA ILE A 203 -7.73 -5.29 15.28
C ILE A 203 -6.72 -4.74 16.29
N SER A 204 -6.97 -4.88 17.60
CA SER A 204 -6.04 -4.45 18.63
C SER A 204 -4.72 -5.23 18.60
N ARG A 205 -4.76 -6.53 18.27
CA ARG A 205 -3.55 -7.34 18.07
C ARG A 205 -2.74 -6.85 16.86
N LEU A 206 -3.42 -6.52 15.76
CA LEU A 206 -2.77 -5.94 14.57
C LEU A 206 -2.19 -4.54 14.86
N LYS A 207 -2.89 -3.72 15.64
CA LYS A 207 -2.39 -2.41 16.10
C LYS A 207 -1.11 -2.58 16.91
N LEU A 208 -1.11 -3.49 17.88
CA LEU A 208 0.08 -3.77 18.68
C LEU A 208 1.24 -4.26 17.80
N LYS A 209 0.96 -5.15 16.84
CA LYS A 209 1.96 -5.61 15.86
C LYS A 209 2.57 -4.44 15.09
N PHE A 210 1.73 -3.55 14.56
CA PHE A 210 2.16 -2.34 13.85
C PHE A 210 3.05 -1.44 14.71
N MET A 211 2.69 -1.23 15.97
CA MET A 211 3.43 -0.36 16.89
C MET A 211 4.74 -0.96 17.41
N ALA A 212 4.86 -2.30 17.46
CA ALA A 212 5.93 -2.97 18.21
C ALA A 212 6.84 -3.89 17.38
N SER A 213 6.57 -4.13 16.09
CA SER A 213 7.32 -5.09 15.26
C SER A 213 8.08 -4.42 14.11
N PRO A 214 9.34 -3.97 14.31
CA PRO A 214 10.14 -3.31 13.28
C PRO A 214 10.79 -4.30 12.30
N GLU A 215 9.99 -5.11 11.59
CA GLU A 215 10.47 -6.24 10.77
C GLU A 215 11.26 -5.82 9.53
N ALA A 216 10.82 -4.77 8.84
CA ALA A 216 11.46 -4.24 7.63
C ALA A 216 11.14 -2.75 7.44
N LEU A 217 11.89 -2.05 6.59
CA LEU A 217 11.51 -0.72 6.14
C LEU A 217 10.33 -0.85 5.18
N LEU A 218 9.16 -0.41 5.63
CA LEU A 218 7.93 -0.43 4.85
C LEU A 218 7.87 0.77 3.90
N HIS A 219 7.08 0.63 2.84
CA HIS A 219 6.50 1.74 2.11
C HIS A 219 5.46 2.49 2.99
N GLY A 220 4.65 1.76 3.75
CA GLY A 220 3.73 2.33 4.74
C GLY A 220 2.36 2.77 4.17
N ASP A 221 2.23 3.00 2.88
CA ASP A 221 0.91 3.14 2.23
C ASP A 221 0.82 2.52 0.83
N LEU A 222 1.24 1.25 0.68
CA LEU A 222 1.38 0.56 -0.62
C LEU A 222 0.04 0.08 -1.22
N HIS A 223 -0.88 1.00 -1.45
CA HIS A 223 -2.16 0.71 -2.10
C HIS A 223 -2.10 0.98 -3.61
N THR A 224 -3.12 0.56 -4.38
CA THR A 224 -3.19 0.78 -5.85
C THR A 224 -3.28 2.25 -6.28
N GLY A 225 -3.44 3.17 -5.32
CA GLY A 225 -3.28 4.61 -5.53
C GLY A 225 -1.83 5.11 -5.47
N SER A 226 -0.91 4.30 -4.96
CA SER A 226 0.53 4.59 -4.80
C SER A 226 1.37 3.80 -5.80
N ILE A 227 0.71 3.33 -6.87
CA ILE A 227 1.28 2.50 -7.90
C ILE A 227 0.81 3.11 -9.23
N MET A 228 1.77 3.52 -10.05
CA MET A 228 1.54 3.97 -11.40
C MET A 228 1.91 2.88 -12.39
N VAL A 229 1.11 2.70 -13.44
CA VAL A 229 1.24 1.59 -14.39
C VAL A 229 1.09 2.05 -15.83
N THR A 230 1.77 1.33 -16.72
CA THR A 230 1.40 1.16 -18.13
C THR A 230 1.03 -0.31 -18.36
N ASP A 231 0.78 -0.73 -19.60
CA ASP A 231 0.56 -2.14 -19.93
C ASP A 231 1.77 -3.02 -19.57
N HIS A 232 2.97 -2.44 -19.47
CA HIS A 232 4.24 -3.17 -19.37
C HIS A 232 5.14 -2.74 -18.21
N GLN A 233 4.83 -1.65 -17.51
CA GLN A 233 5.68 -1.11 -16.45
C GLN A 233 4.87 -0.78 -15.20
N THR A 234 5.47 -1.01 -14.04
CA THR A 234 4.95 -0.64 -12.73
C THR A 234 5.94 0.25 -11.99
N ARG A 235 5.45 1.34 -11.40
CA ARG A 235 6.24 2.30 -10.62
C ARG A 235 5.55 2.57 -9.29
N VAL A 236 6.23 2.30 -8.19
CA VAL A 236 5.77 2.61 -6.83
C VAL A 236 6.18 4.04 -6.47
N ILE A 237 5.26 4.79 -5.89
CA ILE A 237 5.41 6.20 -5.53
C ILE A 237 4.90 6.44 -4.11
N ASP A 238 5.18 7.61 -3.52
CA ASP A 238 4.61 8.08 -2.25
C ASP A 238 4.91 7.24 -0.98
N PRO A 239 6.16 6.82 -0.71
CA PRO A 239 6.50 6.13 0.55
C PRO A 239 6.66 7.11 1.74
N GLU A 240 5.81 8.13 1.87
CA GLU A 240 5.91 9.13 2.94
C GLU A 240 5.53 8.59 4.33
N PHE A 241 4.79 7.48 4.37
CA PHE A 241 4.46 6.72 5.58
C PHE A 241 5.54 5.69 5.95
N ALA A 242 6.70 5.70 5.27
CA ALA A 242 7.74 4.72 5.52
C ALA A 242 8.25 4.77 6.97
N PHE A 243 8.35 3.59 7.56
CA PHE A 243 8.97 3.35 8.85
C PHE A 243 9.35 1.86 8.96
N TYR A 244 10.09 1.51 10.00
CA TYR A 244 10.38 0.11 10.29
C TYR A 244 9.20 -0.55 11.00
N GLY A 245 8.47 -1.41 10.28
CA GLY A 245 7.22 -2.02 10.73
C GLY A 245 7.02 -3.45 10.22
N PRO A 246 5.82 -4.04 10.42
CA PRO A 246 5.56 -5.42 10.05
C PRO A 246 5.36 -5.59 8.54
N MET A 247 6.08 -6.53 7.93
CA MET A 247 6.11 -6.74 6.48
C MET A 247 4.72 -6.99 5.88
N GLY A 248 3.87 -7.72 6.61
CA GLY A 248 2.51 -8.04 6.18
C GLY A 248 1.63 -6.80 5.96
N PHE A 249 2.02 -5.64 6.49
CA PHE A 249 1.27 -4.39 6.29
C PHE A 249 1.33 -3.89 4.84
N ASP A 250 2.49 -3.97 4.18
CA ASP A 250 2.62 -3.57 2.78
C ASP A 250 2.01 -4.62 1.84
N VAL A 251 2.32 -5.90 2.06
CA VAL A 251 1.76 -7.00 1.26
C VAL A 251 0.23 -7.03 1.37
N GLY A 252 -0.29 -6.83 2.59
CA GLY A 252 -1.71 -6.74 2.86
C GLY A 252 -2.36 -5.51 2.21
N ALA A 253 -1.64 -4.40 2.04
CA ALA A 253 -2.14 -3.24 1.32
C ALA A 253 -2.40 -3.53 -0.16
N VAL A 254 -1.47 -4.22 -0.82
CA VAL A 254 -1.64 -4.63 -2.22
C VAL A 254 -2.83 -5.59 -2.36
N ILE A 255 -2.86 -6.65 -1.55
CA ILE A 255 -3.92 -7.67 -1.59
C ILE A 255 -5.30 -7.06 -1.29
N ALA A 256 -5.42 -6.23 -0.26
CA ALA A 256 -6.68 -5.57 0.09
C ALA A 256 -7.23 -4.74 -1.06
N ASN A 257 -6.38 -3.97 -1.74
CA ASN A 257 -6.83 -3.09 -2.79
C ASN A 257 -7.22 -3.83 -4.07
N LEU A 258 -6.57 -4.96 -4.38
CA LEU A 258 -7.03 -5.87 -5.43
C LEU A 258 -8.39 -6.51 -5.07
N LEU A 259 -8.56 -6.96 -3.82
CA LEU A 259 -9.84 -7.52 -3.38
C LEU A 259 -10.97 -6.48 -3.39
N MET A 260 -10.70 -5.24 -3.00
CA MET A 260 -11.67 -4.14 -3.11
C MET A 260 -12.03 -3.85 -4.57
N ALA A 261 -11.06 -3.85 -5.49
CA ALA A 261 -11.33 -3.71 -6.93
C ALA A 261 -12.21 -4.86 -7.46
N TYR A 262 -11.98 -6.10 -6.99
CA TYR A 262 -12.84 -7.24 -7.30
C TYR A 262 -14.27 -7.04 -6.80
N PHE A 263 -14.47 -6.65 -5.54
CA PHE A 263 -15.82 -6.45 -4.99
C PHE A 263 -16.55 -5.25 -5.59
N ALA A 264 -15.82 -4.18 -5.93
CA ALA A 264 -16.38 -3.01 -6.63
C ALA A 264 -16.75 -3.30 -8.08
N SER A 265 -16.12 -4.30 -8.71
CA SER A 265 -16.23 -4.58 -10.15
C SER A 265 -17.67 -4.68 -10.65
N ALA A 266 -18.53 -5.42 -9.94
CA ALA A 266 -19.94 -5.58 -10.32
C ALA A 266 -20.74 -4.26 -10.25
N GLY A 267 -20.31 -3.30 -9.42
CA GLY A 267 -20.92 -1.97 -9.35
C GLY A 267 -20.63 -1.10 -10.58
N HIS A 268 -19.55 -1.40 -11.31
CA HIS A 268 -19.15 -0.71 -12.55
C HIS A 268 -19.64 -1.41 -13.83
N GLU A 269 -20.38 -2.51 -13.69
CA GLU A 269 -20.89 -3.29 -14.82
C GLU A 269 -21.99 -2.54 -15.58
N ARG A 270 -21.82 -2.37 -16.90
CA ARG A 270 -22.81 -1.72 -17.78
C ARG A 270 -23.76 -2.73 -18.41
N ALA A 271 -23.31 -3.98 -18.58
CA ALA A 271 -24.10 -5.10 -19.06
C ALA A 271 -23.71 -6.38 -18.31
N ALA A 272 -24.68 -7.26 -18.03
CA ALA A 272 -24.45 -8.48 -17.27
C ALA A 272 -23.33 -9.35 -17.88
N GLY A 273 -22.31 -9.65 -17.08
CA GLY A 273 -21.16 -10.46 -17.47
C GLY A 273 -19.99 -9.68 -18.08
N GLU A 274 -20.11 -8.36 -18.35
CA GLU A 274 -19.05 -7.53 -18.91
C GLU A 274 -17.76 -7.60 -18.07
N ARG A 275 -17.91 -7.70 -16.76
CA ARG A 275 -16.79 -7.67 -15.81
C ARG A 275 -16.23 -9.04 -15.46
N ALA A 276 -16.81 -10.14 -15.95
CA ALA A 276 -16.43 -11.50 -15.53
C ALA A 276 -14.96 -11.85 -15.81
N ALA A 277 -14.43 -11.44 -16.98
CA ALA A 277 -13.03 -11.68 -17.32
C ALA A 277 -12.07 -10.87 -16.43
N PHE A 278 -12.43 -9.63 -16.10
CA PHE A 278 -11.66 -8.80 -15.18
C PHE A 278 -11.69 -9.37 -13.75
N GLU A 279 -12.86 -9.78 -13.26
CA GLU A 279 -13.02 -10.40 -11.94
C GLU A 279 -12.15 -11.66 -11.79
N ALA A 280 -12.15 -12.52 -12.81
CA ALA A 280 -11.27 -13.70 -12.86
C ALA A 280 -9.79 -13.31 -12.82
N TRP A 281 -9.40 -12.33 -13.64
CA TRP A 281 -8.02 -11.81 -13.68
C TRP A 281 -7.59 -11.21 -12.34
N VAL A 282 -8.45 -10.46 -11.64
CA VAL A 282 -8.10 -9.86 -10.34
C VAL A 282 -7.83 -10.95 -9.29
N LEU A 283 -8.68 -11.97 -9.21
CA LEU A 283 -8.46 -13.06 -8.25
C LEU A 283 -7.20 -13.87 -8.59
N GLU A 284 -6.95 -14.14 -9.86
CA GLU A 284 -5.70 -14.77 -10.31
C GLU A 284 -4.48 -13.89 -9.96
N THR A 285 -4.59 -12.58 -10.12
CA THR A 285 -3.55 -11.61 -9.76
C THR A 285 -3.29 -11.62 -8.26
N VAL A 286 -4.31 -11.71 -7.41
CA VAL A 286 -4.14 -11.85 -5.95
C VAL A 286 -3.33 -13.11 -5.59
N GLU A 287 -3.67 -14.26 -6.19
CA GLU A 287 -2.96 -15.52 -5.95
C GLU A 287 -1.50 -15.45 -6.44
N LYS A 288 -1.29 -14.86 -7.62
CA LYS A 288 0.03 -14.67 -8.23
C LYS A 288 0.90 -13.70 -7.44
N VAL A 289 0.35 -12.58 -6.95
CA VAL A 289 1.10 -11.62 -6.12
C VAL A 289 1.64 -12.30 -4.87
N TRP A 290 0.83 -13.09 -4.15
CA TRP A 290 1.30 -13.79 -2.97
C TRP A 290 2.34 -14.88 -3.31
N SER A 291 2.03 -15.75 -4.27
CA SER A 291 2.91 -16.87 -4.61
C SER A 291 4.26 -16.42 -5.18
N GLU A 292 4.28 -15.42 -6.06
CA GLU A 292 5.54 -14.87 -6.60
C GLU A 292 6.32 -14.06 -5.58
N PHE A 293 5.64 -13.35 -4.65
CA PHE A 293 6.31 -12.72 -3.52
C PHE A 293 7.01 -13.78 -2.64
N VAL A 294 6.31 -14.85 -2.25
CA VAL A 294 6.87 -15.94 -1.45
C VAL A 294 8.08 -16.55 -2.15
N ARG A 295 7.94 -16.89 -3.44
CA ARG A 295 9.03 -17.48 -4.22
C ARG A 295 10.26 -16.56 -4.23
N LYS A 296 10.10 -15.29 -4.63
CA LYS A 296 11.20 -14.33 -4.73
C LYS A 296 11.83 -14.02 -3.38
N PHE A 297 11.04 -13.88 -2.32
CA PHE A 297 11.54 -13.63 -0.96
C PHE A 297 12.37 -14.82 -0.44
N LEU A 298 11.88 -16.05 -0.65
CA LEU A 298 12.61 -17.25 -0.26
C LEU A 298 13.88 -17.46 -1.09
N ASP A 299 13.85 -17.14 -2.39
CA ASP A 299 15.03 -17.18 -3.24
C ASP A 299 16.11 -16.20 -2.74
N LEU A 300 15.71 -14.98 -2.36
CA LEU A 300 16.61 -14.02 -1.72
C LEU A 300 17.16 -14.54 -0.39
N TRP A 301 16.32 -15.12 0.48
CA TRP A 301 16.80 -15.67 1.76
C TRP A 301 17.74 -16.87 1.58
N ARG A 302 17.57 -17.66 0.54
CA ARG A 302 18.50 -18.76 0.22
C ARG A 302 19.85 -18.24 -0.27
N ALA A 303 19.84 -17.21 -1.11
CA ALA A 303 21.04 -16.69 -1.75
C ALA A 303 21.82 -15.67 -0.89
N GLU A 304 21.10 -14.80 -0.18
CA GLU A 304 21.61 -13.56 0.42
C GLU A 304 21.27 -13.46 1.93
N GLY A 305 20.91 -14.57 2.56
CA GLY A 305 20.55 -14.65 3.98
C GLY A 305 21.75 -14.52 4.92
N THR A 306 22.34 -13.33 5.00
CA THR A 306 23.54 -13.05 5.80
C THR A 306 23.27 -12.24 7.08
N GLY A 307 22.01 -11.90 7.35
CA GLY A 307 21.64 -11.13 8.54
C GLY A 307 21.71 -11.93 9.84
N ASP A 308 21.65 -11.21 10.96
CA ASP A 308 21.89 -11.78 12.30
C ASP A 308 20.78 -12.71 12.80
N ALA A 309 19.58 -12.69 12.20
CA ALA A 309 18.44 -13.46 12.69
C ALA A 309 18.62 -14.99 12.56
N TYR A 310 19.30 -15.46 11.52
CA TYR A 310 19.51 -16.89 11.25
C TYR A 310 20.97 -17.18 10.83
N PRO A 311 21.93 -17.16 11.77
CA PRO A 311 23.34 -17.40 11.46
C PRO A 311 23.54 -18.79 10.83
N VAL A 312 24.13 -18.83 9.63
CA VAL A 312 24.32 -20.08 8.86
C VAL A 312 25.11 -21.14 9.63
N SER A 313 26.03 -20.72 10.51
CA SER A 313 26.83 -21.61 11.35
C SER A 313 26.01 -22.49 12.30
N LEU A 314 24.80 -22.06 12.70
CA LEU A 314 23.89 -22.86 13.53
C LEU A 314 23.17 -23.97 12.74
N PHE A 315 23.17 -23.89 11.42
CA PHE A 315 22.43 -24.79 10.52
C PHE A 315 23.37 -25.60 9.60
N ALA A 316 24.57 -25.91 10.07
CA ALA A 316 25.56 -26.67 9.33
C ALA A 316 25.12 -28.13 9.06
N GLY A 317 25.62 -28.70 7.95
CA GLY A 317 25.33 -30.07 7.54
C GLY A 317 23.92 -30.28 6.96
N ALA A 318 23.68 -31.47 6.39
CA ALA A 318 22.44 -31.76 5.68
C ALA A 318 21.18 -31.61 6.54
N GLN A 319 21.25 -31.99 7.82
CA GLN A 319 20.13 -31.86 8.76
C GLN A 319 19.83 -30.39 9.08
N GLY A 320 20.86 -29.56 9.30
CA GLY A 320 20.71 -28.15 9.58
C GLY A 320 20.10 -27.39 8.40
N VAL A 321 20.60 -27.65 7.18
CA VAL A 321 20.06 -27.09 5.94
C VAL A 321 18.58 -27.45 5.75
N ALA A 322 18.22 -28.72 5.96
CA ALA A 322 16.83 -29.17 5.85
C ALA A 322 15.92 -28.51 6.92
N ARG A 323 16.42 -28.28 8.14
CA ARG A 323 15.66 -27.59 9.19
C ARG A 323 15.49 -26.11 8.93
N LEU A 324 16.53 -25.43 8.42
CA LEU A 324 16.41 -24.03 8.03
C LEU A 324 15.39 -23.86 6.91
N GLU A 325 15.37 -24.77 5.92
CA GLU A 325 14.38 -24.71 4.85
C GLU A 325 12.94 -24.91 5.35
N ALA A 326 12.72 -25.81 6.31
CA ALA A 326 11.41 -25.94 6.95
C ALA A 326 11.01 -24.67 7.72
N GLU A 327 11.95 -24.06 8.45
CA GLU A 327 11.69 -22.81 9.19
C GLU A 327 11.37 -21.63 8.28
N ARG A 328 11.99 -21.55 7.10
CA ARG A 328 11.62 -20.56 6.07
C ARG A 328 10.14 -20.69 5.70
N GLN A 329 9.60 -21.90 5.57
CA GLN A 329 8.18 -22.11 5.28
C GLN A 329 7.29 -21.67 6.45
N VAL A 330 7.69 -21.96 7.69
CA VAL A 330 6.96 -21.49 8.89
C VAL A 330 6.98 -19.96 8.98
N TYR A 331 8.10 -19.31 8.67
CA TYR A 331 8.21 -17.86 8.60
C TYR A 331 7.21 -17.27 7.59
N MET A 332 7.13 -17.84 6.39
CA MET A 332 6.18 -17.37 5.38
C MET A 332 4.72 -17.60 5.76
N GLN A 333 4.41 -18.66 6.52
CA GLN A 333 3.06 -18.87 7.07
C GLN A 333 2.69 -17.81 8.10
N ARG A 334 3.62 -17.40 8.97
CA ARG A 334 3.40 -16.29 9.92
C ARG A 334 3.18 -14.97 9.18
N LEU A 335 4.03 -14.68 8.18
CA LEU A 335 3.89 -13.49 7.34
C LEU A 335 2.56 -13.49 6.55
N PHE A 336 2.10 -14.66 6.11
CA PHE A 336 0.79 -14.80 5.45
C PHE A 336 -0.36 -14.40 6.39
N ALA A 337 -0.35 -14.88 7.63
CA ALA A 337 -1.38 -14.55 8.61
C ALA A 337 -1.42 -13.03 8.88
N ASP A 338 -0.26 -12.39 9.05
CA ASP A 338 -0.16 -10.94 9.20
C ASP A 338 -0.70 -10.21 7.95
N THR A 339 -0.33 -10.68 6.76
CA THR A 339 -0.81 -10.15 5.48
C THR A 339 -2.33 -10.19 5.37
N VAL A 340 -2.96 -11.31 5.72
CA VAL A 340 -4.42 -11.49 5.70
C VAL A 340 -5.09 -10.53 6.70
N GLY A 341 -4.56 -10.43 7.92
CA GLY A 341 -5.07 -9.52 8.95
C GLY A 341 -4.98 -8.04 8.55
N PHE A 342 -3.82 -7.59 8.06
CA PHE A 342 -3.67 -6.21 7.60
C PHE A 342 -4.48 -5.92 6.33
N ALA A 343 -4.68 -6.90 5.45
CA ALA A 343 -5.56 -6.74 4.29
C ALA A 343 -7.03 -6.51 4.72
N ALA A 344 -7.47 -7.20 5.78
CA ALA A 344 -8.77 -6.97 6.37
C ALA A 344 -8.92 -5.56 6.97
N ALA A 345 -7.94 -5.13 7.77
CA ALA A 345 -7.96 -3.80 8.40
C ALA A 345 -8.02 -2.68 7.36
N LYS A 346 -7.23 -2.81 6.28
CA LYS A 346 -7.23 -1.84 5.18
C LYS A 346 -8.53 -1.86 4.38
N THR A 347 -9.21 -2.99 4.28
CA THR A 347 -10.54 -3.05 3.66
C THR A 347 -11.58 -2.34 4.51
N ILE A 348 -11.66 -2.65 5.81
CA ILE A 348 -12.66 -2.05 6.72
C ILE A 348 -12.50 -0.53 6.80
N ARG A 349 -11.26 -0.04 6.98
CA ARG A 349 -11.01 1.41 7.10
C ARG A 349 -11.34 2.21 5.83
N ARG A 350 -11.34 1.57 4.65
CA ARG A 350 -11.70 2.23 3.39
C ARG A 350 -13.20 2.40 3.20
N ILE A 351 -14.01 1.69 3.99
CA ILE A 351 -15.47 1.68 3.89
C ILE A 351 -16.13 2.43 5.05
N PHE A 352 -15.54 2.35 6.25
CA PHE A 352 -16.08 2.97 7.47
C PHE A 352 -15.18 4.05 8.10
N GLY A 353 -14.10 4.43 7.42
CA GLY A 353 -13.16 5.45 7.92
C GLY A 353 -13.26 6.78 7.14
N LEU A 354 -12.30 7.66 7.37
CA LEU A 354 -12.23 8.97 6.70
C LEU A 354 -11.93 8.86 5.19
N ALA A 355 -10.88 8.12 4.83
CA ALA A 355 -10.33 8.11 3.48
C ALA A 355 -10.82 6.91 2.68
N HIS A 356 -11.88 7.11 1.88
CA HIS A 356 -12.44 6.09 0.98
C HIS A 356 -11.56 5.84 -0.25
N ASN A 357 -11.97 4.94 -1.13
CA ASN A 357 -11.32 4.71 -2.43
C ASN A 357 -12.29 4.94 -3.59
N ILE A 358 -11.75 5.28 -4.77
CA ILE A 358 -12.58 5.52 -5.95
C ILE A 358 -13.21 4.24 -6.52
N ASP A 359 -12.70 3.06 -6.12
CA ASP A 359 -13.28 1.77 -6.50
C ASP A 359 -14.75 1.71 -6.11
N PHE A 360 -15.10 2.11 -4.88
CA PHE A 360 -16.51 2.18 -4.45
C PHE A 360 -17.16 3.52 -4.75
N GLU A 361 -16.46 4.64 -4.52
CA GLU A 361 -17.07 5.98 -4.58
C GLU A 361 -17.56 6.37 -5.98
N LEU A 362 -17.00 5.78 -7.05
CA LEU A 362 -17.45 6.01 -8.43
C LEU A 362 -18.63 5.14 -8.86
N ILE A 363 -19.09 4.19 -8.03
CA ILE A 363 -20.33 3.45 -8.30
C ILE A 363 -21.50 4.39 -8.06
N GLU A 364 -22.17 4.85 -9.12
CA GLU A 364 -23.21 5.90 -9.04
C GLU A 364 -24.41 5.51 -8.17
N ASP A 365 -24.88 4.27 -8.27
CA ASP A 365 -26.03 3.77 -7.50
C ASP A 365 -25.59 3.44 -6.06
N PRO A 366 -26.06 4.19 -5.05
CA PRO A 366 -25.64 4.00 -3.67
C PRO A 366 -26.05 2.63 -3.10
N LYS A 367 -27.13 2.02 -3.58
CA LYS A 367 -27.53 0.67 -3.16
C LYS A 367 -26.56 -0.37 -3.72
N LYS A 368 -26.17 -0.27 -5.00
CA LYS A 368 -25.14 -1.15 -5.59
C LYS A 368 -23.79 -0.97 -4.93
N ARG A 369 -23.43 0.27 -4.60
CA ARG A 369 -22.22 0.60 -3.83
C ARG A 369 -22.23 -0.10 -2.47
N ALA A 370 -23.30 0.08 -1.69
CA ALA A 370 -23.46 -0.55 -0.39
C ALA A 370 -23.40 -2.09 -0.45
N VAL A 371 -23.99 -2.73 -1.47
CA VAL A 371 -23.86 -4.18 -1.68
C VAL A 371 -22.40 -4.60 -1.87
N SER A 372 -21.67 -3.86 -2.71
CA SER A 372 -20.26 -4.13 -3.01
C SER A 372 -19.37 -3.94 -1.76
N GLU A 373 -19.59 -2.87 -1.02
CA GLU A 373 -18.92 -2.57 0.24
C GLU A 373 -19.20 -3.63 1.31
N ALA A 374 -20.47 -4.01 1.51
CA ALA A 374 -20.84 -5.01 2.50
C ALA A 374 -20.21 -6.39 2.22
N ARG A 375 -20.08 -6.78 0.95
CA ARG A 375 -19.38 -8.02 0.57
C ARG A 375 -17.90 -7.97 0.94
N ALA A 376 -17.24 -6.84 0.65
CA ALA A 376 -15.84 -6.64 1.02
C ALA A 376 -15.63 -6.67 2.54
N VAL A 377 -16.52 -6.02 3.30
CA VAL A 377 -16.49 -6.01 4.77
C VAL A 377 -16.72 -7.41 5.33
N ARG A 378 -17.65 -8.18 4.75
CA ARG A 378 -17.92 -9.55 5.20
C ARG A 378 -16.69 -10.44 5.05
N LEU A 379 -15.97 -10.35 3.94
CA LEU A 379 -14.68 -11.03 3.78
C LEU A 379 -13.65 -10.52 4.79
N ALA A 380 -13.52 -9.20 4.91
CA ALA A 380 -12.53 -8.58 5.80
C ALA A 380 -12.73 -8.99 7.27
N ARG A 381 -13.97 -8.98 7.77
CA ARG A 381 -14.27 -9.45 9.12
C ARG A 381 -13.84 -10.91 9.30
N ALA A 382 -14.17 -11.79 8.37
CA ALA A 382 -13.75 -13.20 8.44
C ALA A 382 -12.21 -13.35 8.42
N MET A 383 -11.53 -12.65 7.51
CA MET A 383 -10.06 -12.63 7.44
C MET A 383 -9.41 -12.15 8.74
N MET A 384 -10.03 -11.22 9.46
CA MET A 384 -9.48 -10.64 10.69
C MET A 384 -9.79 -11.47 11.94
N VAL A 385 -11.03 -11.95 12.09
CA VAL A 385 -11.48 -12.68 13.29
C VAL A 385 -11.13 -14.16 13.19
N GLU A 386 -11.21 -14.72 11.99
CA GLU A 386 -11.01 -16.15 11.71
C GLU A 386 -9.73 -16.37 10.89
N THR A 387 -8.69 -15.53 11.09
CA THR A 387 -7.44 -15.55 10.30
C THR A 387 -6.84 -16.96 10.17
N GLY A 388 -6.88 -17.77 11.23
CA GLY A 388 -6.35 -19.14 11.22
C GLY A 388 -7.07 -20.13 10.30
N THR A 389 -8.23 -19.77 9.77
CA THR A 389 -8.96 -20.57 8.76
C THR A 389 -8.41 -20.34 7.34
N PHE A 390 -7.75 -19.21 7.09
CA PHE A 390 -7.09 -18.90 5.83
C PHE A 390 -5.65 -19.39 5.89
N ARG A 391 -5.39 -20.57 5.32
CA ARG A 391 -4.06 -21.20 5.34
C ARG A 391 -3.27 -20.90 4.07
N THR A 392 -3.97 -20.56 3.00
CA THR A 392 -3.41 -20.27 1.68
C THR A 392 -4.12 -19.08 1.05
N ILE A 393 -3.48 -18.42 0.08
CA ILE A 393 -4.11 -17.32 -0.66
C ILE A 393 -5.36 -17.77 -1.43
N ALA A 394 -5.43 -19.05 -1.82
CA ALA A 394 -6.60 -19.64 -2.47
C ALA A 394 -7.81 -19.73 -1.53
N ASP A 395 -7.61 -19.82 -0.21
CA ASP A 395 -8.72 -19.75 0.76
C ASP A 395 -9.35 -18.35 0.74
N VAL A 396 -8.53 -17.30 0.60
CA VAL A 396 -8.99 -15.90 0.51
C VAL A 396 -9.76 -15.66 -0.77
N THR A 397 -9.19 -16.02 -1.94
CA THR A 397 -9.87 -15.83 -3.23
C THR A 397 -11.09 -16.74 -3.38
N GLY A 398 -11.05 -17.95 -2.82
CA GLY A 398 -12.18 -18.86 -2.73
C GLY A 398 -13.33 -18.28 -1.90
N ALA A 399 -13.03 -17.66 -0.76
CA ALA A 399 -14.03 -16.96 0.05
C ALA A 399 -14.58 -15.72 -0.67
N ALA A 400 -13.73 -14.93 -1.33
CA ALA A 400 -14.16 -13.78 -2.15
C ALA A 400 -15.11 -14.21 -3.28
N ARG A 401 -14.82 -15.32 -3.96
CA ARG A 401 -15.67 -15.90 -5.01
C ARG A 401 -17.04 -16.31 -4.48
N LYS A 402 -17.10 -16.94 -3.30
CA LYS A 402 -18.38 -17.32 -2.66
C LYS A 402 -19.23 -16.11 -2.28
N LEU A 403 -18.60 -14.97 -1.98
CA LEU A 403 -19.28 -13.72 -1.61
C LEU A 403 -19.70 -12.87 -2.82
N ARG A 404 -19.32 -13.25 -4.04
CA ARG A 404 -19.63 -12.51 -5.28
C ARG A 404 -21.11 -12.22 -5.43
N ASP A 405 -21.96 -13.20 -5.14
CA ASP A 405 -23.42 -13.11 -5.31
C ASP A 405 -24.18 -12.96 -3.99
N TRP A 406 -23.48 -12.97 -2.84
CA TRP A 406 -24.10 -12.79 -1.54
C TRP A 406 -24.80 -11.44 -1.46
N GLN A 407 -26.02 -11.40 -0.90
CA GLN A 407 -26.78 -10.18 -0.72
C GLN A 407 -26.83 -9.80 0.76
N PRO A 408 -26.38 -8.59 1.13
CA PRO A 408 -26.55 -8.08 2.48
C PRO A 408 -28.01 -7.72 2.77
N GLU A 409 -28.39 -7.85 4.04
CA GLU A 409 -29.55 -7.12 4.56
C GLU A 409 -29.14 -5.65 4.73
N LEU A 410 -29.67 -4.77 3.89
CA LEU A 410 -29.42 -3.32 3.94
C LEU A 410 -30.57 -2.64 4.67
N ALA A 411 -30.27 -1.56 5.39
CA ALA A 411 -31.31 -0.67 5.89
C ALA A 411 -31.85 0.18 4.73
N GLY A 412 -33.16 0.12 4.47
CA GLY A 412 -33.79 0.91 3.39
C GLY A 412 -35.04 0.29 2.83
#